data_AF-A0A937VT28-F1
#
_entry.id   AF-A0A937VT28-F1
#
_cell.length_a   1.000
_cell.length_b   1.000
_cell.length_c   1.000
_cell.angle_alpha   90.00
_cell.angle_beta   90.00
_cell.angle_gamma   90.00
#
_symmetry.space_group_name_H-M   'P 1'
#
loop_
_entity.id
_entity.type
_entity.pdbx_description
1 polymer ?
#
loop_
_entity_poly.entity_id
_entity_poly.type
_entity_poly.pdbx_seq_one_letter_code
_entity_poly.pdbx_strand_id
1 'polypeptide(L)'
;MLKRFFSSQLISGSLVMTLGTAVAGVFNYLYHLFMGRMLGPVDYGILASLISLAYLLGVPTATLNLVIVKFVSALKGKDDFGAIGRLFKVSSKKILPFTLLAFLVFLASSYWVVPFLHLPSFFPFMLVLVVFFISVFLS
;
A
#
# COMPACT_ATOMS: atom_id res chain seq x y z
N MET A 1 -10.57 34.61 15.23
CA MET A 1 -10.76 33.99 13.88
C MET A 1 -9.94 32.72 13.68
N LEU A 2 -8.63 32.65 14.01
CA LEU A 2 -7.82 31.44 13.82
C LEU A 2 -8.34 30.17 14.55
N LYS A 3 -8.89 30.30 15.77
CA LYS A 3 -9.44 29.15 16.53
C LYS A 3 -10.65 28.47 15.87
N ARG A 4 -11.41 29.19 15.04
CA ARG A 4 -12.58 28.65 14.33
C ARG A 4 -12.18 27.93 13.02
N PHE A 5 -11.01 28.28 12.47
CA PHE A 5 -10.40 27.64 11.31
C PHE A 5 -9.85 26.25 11.67
N PHE A 6 -9.08 26.14 12.77
CA PHE A 6 -8.55 24.85 13.25
C PHE A 6 -9.59 23.91 13.90
N SER A 7 -10.83 24.37 14.07
CA SER A 7 -11.92 23.60 14.68
C SER A 7 -12.78 22.84 13.67
N SER A 8 -12.57 23.01 12.36
CA SER A 8 -13.34 22.27 11.36
C SER A 8 -12.79 20.84 11.22
N GLN A 9 -13.68 19.85 11.20
CA GLN A 9 -13.33 18.44 11.03
C GLN A 9 -12.55 18.18 9.73
N LEU A 10 -12.75 19.04 8.73
CA LEU A 10 -11.99 19.08 7.48
C LEU A 10 -10.52 19.46 7.71
N ILE A 11 -10.26 20.56 8.42
CA ILE A 11 -8.88 21.03 8.65
C ILE A 11 -8.14 20.09 9.60
N SER A 12 -8.79 19.62 10.67
CA SER A 12 -8.18 18.66 11.59
C SER A 12 -7.88 17.32 10.90
N GLY A 13 -8.81 16.80 10.09
CA GLY A 13 -8.61 15.54 9.37
C GLY A 13 -7.52 15.63 8.31
N SER A 14 -7.52 16.70 7.51
CA SER A 14 -6.46 16.95 6.52
C SER A 14 -5.10 17.17 7.17
N LEU A 15 -5.02 17.91 8.28
CA LEU A 15 -3.76 18.09 9.01
C LEU A 15 -3.18 16.76 9.51
N VAL A 16 -4.01 15.89 10.08
CA VAL A 16 -3.57 14.56 10.53
C VAL A 16 -3.03 13.73 9.35
N MET A 17 -3.74 13.72 8.21
CA MET A 17 -3.28 13.01 7.02
C MET A 17 -1.97 13.59 6.46
N THR A 18 -1.86 14.91 6.36
CA THR A 18 -0.67 15.58 5.83
C THR A 18 0.53 15.35 6.73
N LEU A 19 0.39 15.52 8.04
CA LEU A 19 1.47 15.28 9.00
C LEU A 19 1.85 13.80 9.02
N GLY A 20 0.88 12.89 9.01
CA GLY A 20 1.14 11.46 8.94
C GLY A 20 1.94 11.07 7.69
N THR A 21 1.54 11.61 6.53
CA THR A 21 2.24 11.36 5.26
C THR A 21 3.63 11.97 5.25
N ALA A 22 3.80 13.18 5.78
CA ALA A 22 5.10 13.85 5.88
C ALA A 22 6.07 13.05 6.76
N VAL A 23 5.61 12.61 7.93
CA VAL A 23 6.38 11.77 8.85
C VAL A 23 6.76 10.44 8.18
N ALA A 24 5.80 9.78 7.53
CA ALA A 24 6.07 8.55 6.77
C ALA A 24 7.13 8.78 5.67
N GLY A 25 7.08 9.91 4.97
CA GLY A 25 8.06 10.31 3.97
C GLY A 25 9.47 10.49 4.54
N VAL A 26 9.59 11.10 5.73
CA VAL A 26 10.88 11.23 6.44
C VAL A 26 11.46 9.86 6.76
N PHE A 27 10.65 8.93 7.31
CA PHE A 27 11.11 7.57 7.60
C PHE A 27 11.48 6.79 6.34
N ASN A 28 10.72 6.96 5.25
CA ASN A 28 11.04 6.34 3.97
C ASN A 28 12.39 6.83 3.41
N TYR A 29 12.66 8.14 3.49
CA TYR A 29 13.94 8.70 3.10
C TYR A 29 15.10 8.16 3.95
N LEU A 30 14.93 8.15 5.28
CA LEU A 30 15.93 7.61 6.19
C LEU A 30 16.22 6.14 5.89
N TYR A 31 15.19 5.34 5.62
CA TYR A 31 15.35 3.94 5.22
C TYR A 31 16.23 3.80 3.99
N HIS A 32 15.94 4.53 2.91
CA HIS A 32 16.74 4.49 1.69
C HIS A 32 18.18 4.97 1.91
N LEU A 33 18.38 6.01 2.73
CA LEU A 33 19.69 6.54 3.06
C LEU A 33 20.56 5.53 3.84
N PHE A 34 19.99 4.90 4.87
CA PHE A 34 20.70 3.90 5.66
C PHE A 34 20.99 2.64 4.83
N MET A 35 19.99 2.14 4.11
CA MET A 35 20.14 0.93 3.29
C MET A 35 21.14 1.14 2.15
N GLY A 36 21.15 2.31 1.51
CA GLY A 36 22.13 2.63 0.46
C GLY A 36 23.57 2.68 0.98
N ARG A 37 23.78 3.07 2.25
CA ARG A 37 25.12 3.08 2.88
C ARG A 37 25.56 1.71 3.40
N MET A 38 24.63 0.90 3.91
CA MET A 38 24.95 -0.38 4.52
C MET A 38 25.13 -1.51 3.52
N LEU A 39 24.33 -1.55 2.45
CA LEU A 39 24.27 -2.68 1.50
C LEU A 39 25.27 -2.53 0.35
N GLY A 40 25.83 -1.34 0.14
CA GLY A 40 26.64 -1.06 -1.05
C GLY A 40 25.82 -1.03 -2.35
N PRO A 41 26.45 -0.73 -3.50
CA PRO A 41 25.73 -0.40 -4.73
C PRO A 41 25.00 -1.59 -5.38
N VAL A 42 25.54 -2.80 -5.25
CA VAL A 42 24.96 -4.01 -5.88
C VAL A 42 23.69 -4.45 -5.15
N ASP A 43 23.78 -4.67 -3.83
CA ASP A 43 22.65 -5.15 -3.04
C ASP A 43 21.55 -4.07 -2.89
N TYR A 44 21.94 -2.79 -2.85
CA TYR A 44 20.95 -1.70 -2.92
C TYR A 44 20.21 -1.65 -4.26
N GLY A 45 20.88 -1.98 -5.38
CA GLY A 45 20.23 -2.10 -6.69
C GLY A 45 19.16 -3.20 -6.72
N ILE A 46 19.45 -4.33 -6.09
CA ILE A 46 18.49 -5.43 -5.89
C ILE A 46 17.31 -4.96 -5.03
N LEU A 47 17.59 -4.33 -3.89
CA LEU A 47 16.58 -3.78 -2.98
C LEU A 47 15.67 -2.76 -3.70
N ALA A 48 16.26 -1.81 -4.43
CA ALA A 48 15.55 -0.76 -5.15
C ALA A 48 14.65 -1.34 -6.24
N SER A 49 15.10 -2.39 -6.93
CA SER A 49 14.31 -3.09 -7.95
C SER A 49 13.10 -3.82 -7.33
N LEU A 50 13.29 -4.47 -6.17
CA LEU A 50 12.21 -5.11 -5.42
C LEU A 50 11.18 -4.08 -4.90
N ILE A 51 11.65 -2.95 -4.39
CA ILE A 51 10.77 -1.84 -3.94
C ILE A 51 9.98 -1.28 -5.13
N SER A 52 10.63 -1.09 -6.28
CA SER A 52 9.96 -0.61 -7.50
C SER A 52 8.88 -1.58 -7.96
N LEU A 53 9.17 -2.89 -7.91
CA LEU A 53 8.17 -3.93 -8.19
C LEU A 53 7.00 -3.87 -7.21
N ALA A 54 7.29 -3.69 -5.91
CA ALA A 54 6.26 -3.52 -4.88
C ALA A 54 5.38 -2.28 -5.13
N TYR A 55 5.97 -1.17 -5.60
CA TYR A 55 5.21 0.03 -5.97
C TYR A 55 4.31 -0.19 -7.18
N LEU A 56 4.79 -0.88 -8.22
CA LEU A 56 3.96 -1.25 -9.38
C LEU A 56 2.76 -2.09 -8.95
N LEU A 57 3.01 -3.08 -8.09
CA LEU A 57 1.98 -3.91 -7.50
C LEU A 57 1.02 -3.10 -6.61
N GLY A 58 1.52 -2.08 -5.91
CA GLY A 58 0.72 -1.24 -5.01
C GLY A 58 -0.29 -0.31 -5.69
N VAL A 59 -0.14 -0.01 -6.99
CA VAL A 59 -1.04 0.89 -7.75
C VAL A 59 -2.52 0.48 -7.67
N PRO A 60 -2.91 -0.77 -7.98
CA PRO A 60 -4.31 -1.20 -7.84
C PRO A 60 -4.80 -1.10 -6.40
N THR A 61 -3.94 -1.41 -5.41
CA THR A 61 -4.28 -1.30 -3.98
C THR A 61 -4.59 0.14 -3.58
N ALA A 62 -3.77 1.11 -4.02
CA ALA A 62 -4.01 2.53 -3.80
C ALA A 62 -5.35 2.98 -4.38
N THR A 63 -5.72 2.48 -5.56
CA THR A 63 -7.00 2.79 -6.20
C THR A 63 -8.18 2.23 -5.40
N LEU A 64 -8.09 0.97 -4.94
CA LEU A 64 -9.11 0.36 -4.09
C LEU A 64 -9.28 1.14 -2.78
N ASN A 65 -8.18 1.53 -2.14
CA ASN A 65 -8.21 2.29 -0.90
C ASN A 65 -8.91 3.65 -1.09
N LEU A 66 -8.61 4.38 -2.17
CA LEU A 66 -9.32 5.63 -2.51
C LEU A 66 -10.84 5.43 -2.67
N VAL A 67 -11.25 4.35 -3.33
CA VAL A 67 -12.67 4.02 -3.50
C VAL A 67 -13.33 3.71 -2.15
N ILE A 68 -12.68 2.89 -1.31
CA ILE A 68 -13.18 2.52 0.01
C ILE A 68 -13.31 3.77 0.90
N VAL A 69 -12.27 4.61 0.98
CA VAL A 69 -12.30 5.87 1.73
C VAL A 69 -13.45 6.77 1.27
N LYS A 70 -13.69 6.88 -0.04
CA LYS A 70 -14.81 7.66 -0.59
C LYS A 70 -16.16 7.13 -0.12
N PHE A 71 -16.39 5.83 -0.22
CA PHE A 71 -17.65 5.21 0.19
C PHE A 71 -17.86 5.26 1.71
N VAL A 72 -16.83 5.00 2.50
CA VAL A 72 -16.87 5.10 3.96
C VAL A 72 -17.17 6.53 4.39
N SER A 73 -16.53 7.53 3.77
CA SER A 73 -16.79 8.95 4.08
C SER A 73 -18.22 9.36 3.74
N ALA A 74 -18.77 8.88 2.62
CA ALA A 74 -20.15 9.15 2.22
C ALA A 74 -21.18 8.49 3.15
N LEU A 75 -20.91 7.27 3.63
CA LEU A 75 -21.80 6.57 4.57
C LEU A 75 -21.71 7.12 5.99
N LYS A 76 -20.52 7.52 6.44
CA LYS A 76 -20.33 8.16 7.75
C LYS A 76 -21.09 9.48 7.85
N GLY A 77 -21.21 10.23 6.77
CA GLY A 77 -22.05 11.44 6.71
C GLY A 77 -23.55 11.20 6.84
N LYS A 78 -24.01 9.94 6.79
CA LYS A 78 -25.42 9.53 6.94
C LYS A 78 -25.70 8.78 8.26
N ASP A 79 -24.72 8.69 9.17
CA ASP A 79 -24.77 7.92 10.44
C ASP A 79 -25.16 6.43 10.30
N ASP A 80 -25.07 5.85 9.10
CA ASP A 80 -25.36 4.43 8.87
C ASP A 80 -24.11 3.56 9.05
N PHE A 81 -23.69 3.40 10.31
CA PHE A 81 -22.55 2.57 10.69
C PHE A 81 -22.74 1.08 10.33
N GLY A 82 -24.00 0.61 10.22
CA GLY A 82 -24.32 -0.74 9.78
C GLY A 82 -24.06 -0.98 8.29
N ALA A 83 -24.19 0.06 7.46
CA ALA A 83 -23.80 0.00 6.05
C ALA A 83 -22.27 -0.04 5.86
N ILE A 84 -21.48 0.59 6.74
CA ILE A 84 -20.00 0.57 6.67
C ILE A 84 -19.47 -0.85 6.83
N GLY A 85 -19.97 -1.60 7.83
CA GLY A 85 -19.60 -3.00 8.04
C GLY A 85 -20.01 -3.91 6.88
N ARG A 86 -21.18 -3.66 6.27
CA ARG A 86 -21.61 -4.37 5.05
C ARG A 86 -20.73 -4.05 3.84
N LEU A 87 -20.32 -2.79 3.68
CA LEU A 87 -19.45 -2.37 2.59
C LEU A 87 -18.08 -3.04 2.70
N PHE A 88 -17.49 -3.09 3.90
CA PHE A 88 -16.25 -3.83 4.14
C PHE A 88 -16.42 -5.33 3.80
N LYS A 89 -17.48 -5.97 4.31
CA LYS A 89 -17.71 -7.41 4.07
C LYS A 89 -17.94 -7.74 2.58
N VAL A 90 -18.65 -6.88 1.84
CA VAL A 90 -18.90 -7.07 0.40
C VAL A 90 -17.65 -6.78 -0.42
N SER A 91 -16.93 -5.69 -0.11
CA SER A 91 -15.67 -5.33 -0.78
C SER A 91 -14.62 -6.42 -0.58
N SER A 92 -14.34 -6.84 0.65
CA SER A 92 -13.37 -7.91 0.91
C SER A 92 -13.75 -9.20 0.21
N LYS A 93 -15.03 -9.59 0.18
CA LYS A 93 -15.48 -10.83 -0.50
C LYS A 93 -15.35 -10.76 -2.02
N LYS A 94 -15.51 -9.57 -2.62
CA LYS A 94 -15.33 -9.35 -4.08
C LYS A 94 -13.87 -9.17 -4.48
N ILE A 95 -13.06 -8.55 -3.63
CA ILE A 95 -11.62 -8.32 -3.86
C ILE A 95 -10.85 -9.64 -3.71
N LEU A 96 -11.23 -10.50 -2.76
CA LEU A 96 -10.56 -11.78 -2.49
C LEU A 96 -10.25 -12.64 -3.74
N PRO A 97 -11.22 -12.98 -4.62
CA PRO A 97 -10.92 -13.78 -5.80
C PRO A 97 -9.99 -13.05 -6.79
N PHE A 98 -10.09 -11.72 -6.88
CA PHE A 98 -9.23 -10.91 -7.74
C PHE A 98 -7.78 -10.89 -7.23
N THR A 99 -7.60 -10.75 -5.91
CA THR A 99 -6.28 -10.81 -5.26
C THR A 99 -5.66 -12.19 -5.38
N LEU A 100 -6.45 -13.24 -5.20
CA LEU A 100 -5.98 -14.63 -5.33
C LEU A 100 -5.54 -14.92 -6.77
N LEU A 101 -6.32 -14.47 -7.75
CA LEU A 101 -5.98 -14.60 -9.17
C LEU A 101 -4.69 -13.82 -9.50
N ALA A 102 -4.59 -12.56 -9.06
CA ALA A 102 -3.39 -11.75 -9.26
C ALA A 102 -2.15 -12.39 -8.63
N PHE A 103 -2.29 -12.96 -7.43
CA PHE A 103 -1.21 -13.68 -6.75
C PHE A 103 -0.75 -14.92 -7.52
N LEU A 104 -1.68 -15.73 -8.03
CA LEU A 104 -1.36 -16.90 -8.85
C LEU A 104 -0.69 -16.51 -10.17
N VAL A 105 -1.17 -15.46 -10.84
CA VAL A 105 -0.57 -14.93 -12.06
C VAL A 105 0.86 -14.46 -11.80
N PHE A 106 1.09 -13.69 -10.74
CA PHE A 106 2.43 -13.22 -10.38
C PHE A 106 3.37 -14.35 -9.95
N LEU A 107 2.86 -15.38 -9.28
CA LEU A 107 3.62 -16.60 -8.97
C LEU A 107 4.06 -17.31 -10.25
N ALA A 108 3.19 -17.44 -11.25
CA ALA A 108 3.55 -18.03 -12.54
C ALA A 108 4.56 -17.15 -13.30
N SER A 109 4.42 -15.83 -13.22
CA SER A 109 5.37 -14.87 -13.79
C SER A 109 6.72 -14.83 -13.07
N SER A 110 6.84 -15.42 -11.87
CA SER A 110 8.11 -15.45 -11.11
C SER A 110 9.27 -16.04 -11.90
N TYR A 111 8.97 -17.03 -12.76
CA TYR A 111 9.95 -17.66 -13.66
C TYR A 111 10.65 -16.65 -14.58
N TRP A 112 9.93 -15.61 -15.01
CA TRP A 112 10.47 -14.56 -15.88
C TRP A 112 11.08 -13.41 -15.08
N VAL A 113 10.48 -13.07 -13.95
CA VAL A 113 10.83 -11.88 -13.17
C VAL A 113 12.12 -12.06 -12.38
N VAL A 114 12.35 -13.24 -11.78
CA VAL A 114 13.55 -13.54 -10.99
C VAL A 114 14.85 -13.43 -11.81
N PRO A 115 14.97 -14.07 -13.00
CA PRO A 115 16.16 -13.92 -13.83
C PRO A 115 16.28 -12.52 -14.44
N PHE A 116 15.17 -11.86 -14.77
CA PHE A 116 15.20 -10.48 -15.27
C PHE A 116 15.80 -9.50 -14.25
N LEU A 117 15.42 -9.62 -12.97
CA LEU A 117 15.97 -8.81 -11.88
C LEU A 117 17.36 -9.27 -11.39
N HIS A 118 17.93 -10.34 -11.97
CA HIS A 118 19.20 -10.94 -11.51
C HIS A 118 19.20 -11.20 -9.99
N LEU A 119 18.08 -11.68 -9.44
CA LEU A 119 17.96 -11.89 -8.01
C LEU A 119 18.82 -13.09 -7.58
N PRO A 120 19.62 -12.96 -6.50
CA PRO A 120 20.47 -14.04 -6.02
C PRO A 120 19.67 -15.20 -5.43
N SER A 121 18.40 -14.98 -5.05
CA SER A 121 17.52 -16.02 -4.54
C SER A 121 16.05 -15.70 -4.79
N PHE A 122 15.19 -16.74 -4.72
CA PHE A 122 13.73 -16.63 -4.84
C PHE A 122 13.07 -15.97 -3.62
N PHE A 123 13.75 -15.99 -2.47
CA PHE A 123 13.17 -15.59 -1.19
C PHE A 123 12.74 -14.10 -1.11
N PRO A 124 13.54 -13.12 -1.57
CA PRO A 124 13.14 -11.71 -1.57
C PRO A 124 11.91 -11.43 -2.44
N PHE A 125 11.81 -12.11 -3.58
CA PHE A 125 10.65 -11.98 -4.48
C PHE A 125 9.37 -12.54 -3.84
N MET A 126 9.47 -13.70 -3.18
CA MET A 126 8.35 -14.28 -2.43
C MET A 126 7.88 -13.36 -1.30
N LEU A 127 8.78 -12.70 -0.58
CA LEU A 127 8.42 -11.71 0.46
C LEU A 127 7.62 -10.54 -0.12
N VAL A 128 8.03 -9.97 -1.25
CA VAL A 128 7.30 -8.88 -1.91
C VAL A 128 5.89 -9.33 -2.29
N LEU A 129 5.73 -10.55 -2.80
CA LEU A 129 4.41 -11.09 -3.15
C LEU A 129 3.50 -11.30 -1.94
N VAL A 130 4.04 -11.80 -0.84
CA VAL A 130 3.27 -11.98 0.40
C VAL A 130 2.84 -10.62 0.96
N VAL A 131 3.74 -9.64 0.98
CA VAL A 131 3.41 -8.27 1.42
C VAL A 131 2.33 -7.65 0.54
N PHE A 132 2.40 -7.83 -0.78
CA PHE A 132 1.36 -7.38 -1.69
C PHE A 132 0.00 -8.03 -1.38
N PHE A 133 -0.03 -9.35 -1.19
CA PHE A 133 -1.26 -10.07 -0.87
C PHE A 133 -1.91 -9.58 0.43
N ILE A 134 -1.10 -9.41 1.48
CA ILE A 134 -1.56 -8.89 2.78
C ILE A 134 -2.08 -7.46 2.63
N SER A 135 -1.37 -6.61 1.89
CA SER A 135 -1.74 -5.21 1.69
C SER A 135 -3.09 -5.05 0.98
N VAL A 136 -3.34 -5.84 -0.07
CA VAL A 136 -4.63 -5.84 -0.77
C VAL A 136 -5.74 -6.42 0.09
N PHE A 137 -5.46 -7.45 0.90
CA PHE A 137 -6.46 -8.06 1.77
C PHE A 137 -6.86 -7.15 2.94
N LEU A 138 -5.92 -6.36 3.48
CA LEU A 138 -6.20 -5.40 4.57
C LEU A 138 -6.87 -4.11 4.09
N SER A 139 -6.80 -3.79 2.79
CA SER A 139 -7.41 -2.59 2.20
C SER A 139 -8.90 -2.75 1.99
#